data_AF-A0A1C0U1Z1-F1
#
_entry.id   AF-A0A1C0U1Z1-F1
#
_cell.length_a   1.000
_cell.length_b   1.000
_cell.length_c   1.000
_cell.angle_alpha   90.00
_cell.angle_beta   90.00
_cell.angle_gamma   90.00
#
_symmetry.space_group_name_H-M   'P 1'
#
loop_
_entity.id
_entity.type
_entity.pdbx_description
1 polymer ?
#
loop_
_entity_poly.entity_id
_entity_poly.type
_entity_poly.pdbx_seq_one_letter_code
_entity_poly.pdbx_strand_id
1 'polypeptide(L)' 'MSDLIYLTLKGHKQGLISAGCSSIDSIGNKGQLNL' A
#
# COMPACT_ATOMS: atom_id res chain seq x y z
N MET A 1 11.55 -8.34 -13.88
CA MET A 1 12.06 -8.16 -12.51
C MET A 1 11.88 -6.69 -12.17
N SER A 2 10.83 -6.34 -11.44
CA SER A 2 10.58 -4.96 -11.01
C SER A 2 11.05 -4.82 -9.57
N ASP A 3 11.97 -3.90 -9.31
CA ASP A 3 12.30 -3.47 -7.96
C ASP A 3 11.03 -3.00 -7.25
N LEU A 4 10.70 -3.62 -6.11
CA LEU A 4 9.54 -3.26 -5.30
C LEU A 4 9.87 -2.00 -4.51
N ILE A 5 9.37 -0.86 -4.97
CA ILE A 5 9.50 0.43 -4.29
C ILE A 5 8.20 0.68 -3.51
N TYR A 6 8.29 0.78 -2.18
CA TYR A 6 7.15 1.11 -1.32
C TYR A 6 7.16 2.58 -0.93
N LEU A 7 5.99 3.20 -0.96
CA LEU A 7 5.80 4.58 -0.55
C LEU A 7 4.76 4.66 0.57
N THR A 8 5.15 5.22 1.71
CA THR A 8 4.23 5.51 2.81
C THR A 8 3.85 6.99 2.77
N LEU A 9 2.56 7.28 2.59
CA LEU A 9 2.05 8.64 2.46
C LEU A 9 1.19 8.97 3.69
N LYS A 10 1.63 9.96 4.47
CA LYS A 10 0.89 10.51 5.61
C LYS A 10 0.51 11.95 5.32
N GLY A 11 -0.79 12.23 5.29
CA GLY A 11 -1.34 13.58 5.22
C GLY A 11 -1.70 14.11 6.60
N HIS A 12 -1.50 15.40 6.84
CA HIS A 12 -1.83 16.03 8.13
C HIS A 12 -3.32 15.93 8.49
N LYS A 13 -4.22 16.04 7.50
CA LYS A 13 -5.68 15.98 7.71
C LYS A 13 -6.26 14.57 7.60
N GLN A 14 -5.66 13.71 6.77
CA GLN A 14 -6.20 12.38 6.42
C GLN A 14 -5.45 11.24 7.11
N GLY A 15 -4.42 11.53 7.90
CA GLY A 15 -3.62 10.51 8.56
C GLY A 15 -2.81 9.69 7.55
N LEU A 16 -2.82 8.36 7.70
CA LEU A 16 -2.04 7.44 6.88
C LEU A 16 -2.81 7.12 5.58
N ILE A 17 -2.58 7.91 4.54
CA ILE A 17 -3.27 7.81 3.24
C ILE A 17 -2.93 6.48 2.55
N SER A 18 -1.68 6.02 2.68
CA SER A 18 -1.25 4.74 2.11
C SER A 18 -1.74 3.52 2.92
N ALA A 19 -2.63 3.69 3.90
CA ALA A 19 -3.18 2.58 4.67
C ALA A 19 -4.07 1.72 3.77
N GLY A 20 -3.75 0.42 3.66
CA GLY A 20 -4.53 -0.54 2.88
C GLY A 20 -4.26 -0.55 1.37
N CYS A 21 -3.43 0.35 0.85
CA CYS A 21 -3.13 0.43 -0.60
C CYS A 21 -2.38 -0.80 -1.16
N SER A 22 -1.74 -1.60 -0.30
CA SER A 22 -1.05 -2.83 -0.69
C SER A 22 -1.84 -4.11 -0.37
N SER A 23 -3.09 -3.99 0.09
CA SER A 23 -3.94 -5.15 0.39
C SER A 23 -4.59 -5.73 -0.87
N ILE A 24 -5.03 -6.99 -0.80
CA ILE A 24 -5.78 -7.64 -1.89
C ILE A 24 -7.05 -6.84 -2.23
N ASP A 25 -7.68 -6.22 -1.24
CA ASP A 25 -8.88 -5.40 -1.42
C ASP A 25 -8.62 -4.16 -2.28
N SER A 26 -7.38 -3.66 -2.30
CA SER A 26 -7.02 -2.43 -3.04
C SER A 26 -6.39 -2.71 -4.40
N ILE A 27 -5.59 -3.76 -4.55
CA ILE A 27 -4.83 -4.06 -5.77
C ILE A 27 -4.94 -5.53 -6.23
N GLY A 28 -5.90 -6.28 -5.70
CA GLY A 28 -6.25 -7.64 -6.12
C GLY A 28 -5.11 -8.64 -5.90
N ASN A 29 -4.88 -9.51 -6.89
CA ASN A 29 -3.81 -10.52 -6.88
C ASN A 29 -2.38 -9.93 -6.83
N LYS A 30 -2.23 -8.60 -6.97
CA LYS A 30 -0.96 -7.89 -6.83
C LYS A 30 -0.78 -7.33 -5.41
N GLY A 31 -1.78 -7.52 -4.55
CA GLY A 31 -1.72 -7.22 -3.12
C GLY A 31 -0.66 -8.06 -2.45
N GLN A 32 0.12 -7.41 -1.60
CA GLN A 32 1.12 -8.08 -0.80
C GLN A 32 0.47 -8.56 0.48
N LEU A 33 0.32 -9.88 0.59
CA LEU A 33 -0.03 -10.53 1.83
C LEU A 33 1.17 -10.41 2.78
N ASN A 34 1.00 -9.63 3.84
CA ASN A 34 1.99 -9.51 4.91
C ASN A 34 1.93 -10.81 5.73
N LEU A 35 2.89 -11.72 5.48
CA LEU A 35 3.13 -12.95 6.26
C LEU A 35 3.79 -12.62 7.61
#